data_AF-A0A3L6M485-F1
#
_entry.id   AF-A0A3L6M485-F1
#
_cell.length_a   1.000
_cell.length_b   1.000
_cell.length_c   1.000
_cell.angle_alpha   90.00
_cell.angle_beta   90.00
_cell.angle_gamma   90.00
#
_symmetry.space_group_name_H-M   'P 1'
#
loop_
_entity.id
_entity.type
_entity.pdbx_description
1 polymer ?
#
loop_
_entity_poly.entity_id
_entity_poly.type
_entity_poly.pdbx_seq_one_letter_code
_entity_poly.pdbx_strand_id
1 'polypeptide(L)'
;MIIKEADDKKPAIRELQALLSRPDCKADAKKRIEQEIRNIQAGARGEEEAAYEMKVHWGESKNWMAIHDLRIEHGGLVAQIDHLLINRFLEIWVCESKHFSEGIGINEHGEFAAFFGGKPYGVPSPIEQNAKHILILRKLFDSGAVKLPTRLGFTIKPDLKSLVLVSKGARISRPKAKIDGMDAIIKNDQVFKYIDKAIDQSNNPLMMAKIIGQDTLEALARDIARLHKPIAFDWTAKFGLPKEPPAMPAAKPEPAPEAPKAEAAAPTLEPAQLAEQEQKTKQKLVCHSCGTSVGYNVAKFCWFNKPKFGGNVYCMDCQKTVSAA
;
A
#
# COMPACT_ATOMS: atom_id res chain seq x y z
N MET A 1 11.70 11.45 -9.35
CA MET A 1 10.50 11.01 -10.09
C MET A 1 10.06 9.66 -9.55
N ILE A 2 8.76 9.45 -9.39
CA ILE A 2 8.20 8.12 -9.07
C ILE A 2 7.92 7.39 -10.40
N ILE A 3 8.58 6.26 -10.61
CA ILE A 3 8.44 5.41 -11.80
C ILE A 3 7.33 4.37 -11.62
N LYS A 4 7.17 3.86 -10.40
CA LYS A 4 6.09 2.95 -10.00
C LYS A 4 5.58 3.36 -8.62
N GLU A 5 4.28 3.62 -8.53
CA GLU A 5 3.57 3.85 -7.26
C GLU A 5 3.41 2.53 -6.47
N ALA A 6 3.17 2.64 -5.17
CA ALA A 6 2.89 1.48 -4.32
C ALA A 6 1.61 0.76 -4.78
N ASP A 7 1.58 -0.56 -4.60
CA ASP A 7 0.44 -1.39 -5.00
C ASP A 7 -0.75 -1.14 -4.07
N ASP A 8 -1.96 -1.05 -4.63
CA ASP A 8 -3.17 -0.93 -3.83
C ASP A 8 -3.46 -2.25 -3.10
N LYS A 9 -3.39 -2.21 -1.76
CA LYS A 9 -3.69 -3.38 -0.92
C LYS A 9 -5.20 -3.58 -0.64
N LYS A 10 -6.05 -2.60 -1.00
CA LYS A 10 -7.51 -2.66 -0.76
C LYS A 10 -8.22 -3.83 -1.44
N PRO A 11 -7.87 -4.26 -2.67
CA PRO A 11 -8.49 -5.44 -3.29
C PRO A 11 -8.32 -6.71 -2.45
N ALA A 12 -7.11 -6.99 -1.98
CA ALA A 12 -6.84 -8.16 -1.13
C ALA A 12 -7.62 -8.08 0.20
N ILE A 13 -7.66 -6.91 0.84
CA ILE A 13 -8.45 -6.72 2.08
C ILE A 13 -9.94 -6.94 1.83
N ARG A 14 -10.50 -6.43 0.73
CA ARG A 14 -11.91 -6.64 0.37
C ARG A 14 -12.23 -8.12 0.12
N GLU A 15 -11.33 -8.84 -0.55
CA GLU A 15 -11.49 -10.27 -0.79
C GLU A 15 -11.49 -11.06 0.52
N LEU A 16 -10.56 -10.77 1.43
CA LEU A 16 -10.52 -11.36 2.77
C LEU A 16 -11.77 -11.04 3.60
N GLN A 17 -12.28 -9.81 3.53
CA GLN A 17 -13.54 -9.41 4.17
C GLN A 17 -14.76 -10.16 3.62
N ALA A 18 -14.78 -10.43 2.31
CA ALA A 18 -15.80 -11.26 1.70
C ALA A 18 -15.73 -12.71 2.23
N LEU A 19 -14.53 -13.28 2.41
CA LEU A 19 -14.36 -14.61 3.00
C LEU A 19 -14.84 -14.68 4.46
N LEU A 20 -14.67 -13.63 5.25
CA LEU A 20 -15.21 -13.57 6.63
C LEU A 20 -16.73 -13.63 6.67
N SER A 21 -17.38 -13.12 5.62
CA SER A 21 -18.84 -13.05 5.51
C SER A 21 -19.46 -14.36 5.03
N ARG A 22 -18.65 -15.35 4.63
CA ARG A 22 -19.17 -16.63 4.14
C ARG A 22 -19.75 -17.50 5.26
N PRO A 23 -20.89 -18.18 5.03
CA PRO A 23 -21.50 -19.07 6.03
C PRO A 23 -20.63 -20.27 6.43
N ASP A 24 -19.83 -20.80 5.50
CA ASP A 24 -18.93 -21.94 5.72
C ASP A 24 -17.59 -21.54 6.36
N CYS A 25 -17.37 -20.26 6.62
CA CYS A 25 -16.18 -19.76 7.29
C CYS A 25 -16.23 -20.05 8.79
N LYS A 26 -15.54 -21.12 9.21
CA LYS A 26 -15.46 -21.57 10.61
C LYS A 26 -14.68 -20.57 11.48
N ALA A 27 -14.90 -20.63 12.80
CA ALA A 27 -14.31 -19.70 13.76
C ALA A 27 -12.76 -19.63 13.71
N ASP A 28 -12.08 -20.75 13.49
CA ASP A 28 -10.62 -20.80 13.27
C ASP A 28 -10.22 -19.99 12.01
N ALA A 29 -10.82 -20.33 10.86
CA ALA A 29 -10.56 -19.64 9.61
C ALA A 29 -10.83 -18.13 9.73
N LYS A 30 -11.91 -17.72 10.41
CA LYS A 30 -12.19 -16.31 10.71
C LYS A 30 -11.05 -15.63 11.45
N LYS A 31 -10.57 -16.20 12.56
CA LYS A 31 -9.45 -15.63 13.33
C LYS A 31 -8.18 -15.49 12.49
N ARG A 32 -7.88 -16.49 11.66
CA ARG A 32 -6.71 -16.48 10.76
C ARG A 32 -6.84 -15.42 9.66
N ILE A 33 -8.02 -15.28 9.07
CA ILE A 33 -8.31 -14.25 8.05
C ILE A 33 -8.22 -12.85 8.67
N GLU A 34 -8.80 -12.63 9.85
CA GLU A 34 -8.70 -11.35 10.56
C GLU A 34 -7.24 -11.00 10.89
N GLN A 35 -6.45 -11.99 11.32
CA GLN A 35 -5.02 -11.79 11.56
C GLN A 35 -4.28 -11.43 10.26
N GLU A 36 -4.61 -12.06 9.14
CA GLU A 36 -4.03 -11.74 7.84
C GLU A 36 -4.36 -10.30 7.41
N ILE A 37 -5.62 -9.87 7.58
CA ILE A 37 -6.02 -8.48 7.30
C ILE A 37 -5.20 -7.51 8.16
N ARG A 38 -5.04 -7.80 9.46
CA ARG A 38 -4.21 -6.97 10.36
C ARG A 38 -2.75 -6.93 9.89
N ASN A 39 -2.19 -8.05 9.44
CA ASN A 39 -0.82 -8.13 8.94
C ASN A 39 -0.63 -7.28 7.67
N ILE A 40 -1.55 -7.40 6.70
CA ILE A 40 -1.52 -6.61 5.45
C ILE A 40 -1.62 -5.12 5.78
N GLN A 41 -2.54 -4.72 6.66
CA GLN A 41 -2.71 -3.33 7.07
C GLN A 41 -1.50 -2.78 7.83
N ALA A 42 -0.84 -3.61 8.66
CA ALA A 42 0.37 -3.21 9.37
C ALA A 42 1.55 -3.01 8.42
N GLY A 43 1.75 -3.91 7.45
CA GLY A 43 2.76 -3.78 6.41
C GLY A 43 2.52 -2.53 5.55
N ALA A 44 1.31 -2.36 5.03
CA ALA A 44 0.92 -1.24 4.18
C ALA A 44 1.17 0.12 4.84
N ARG A 45 0.98 0.25 6.16
CA ARG A 45 1.29 1.50 6.89
C ARG A 45 2.77 1.82 6.89
N GLY A 46 3.64 0.83 7.06
CA GLY A 46 5.09 1.02 6.98
C GLY A 46 5.53 1.49 5.60
N GLU A 47 5.03 0.82 4.57
CA GLU A 47 5.28 1.13 3.16
C GLU A 47 4.75 2.55 2.81
N GLU A 48 3.54 2.91 3.24
CA GLU A 48 2.91 4.21 2.96
C GLU A 48 3.67 5.38 3.61
N GLU A 49 4.07 5.23 4.88
CA GLU A 49 4.85 6.28 5.56
C GLU A 49 6.19 6.54 4.84
N ALA A 50 6.92 5.49 4.48
CA ALA A 50 8.20 5.63 3.80
C ALA A 50 8.04 6.14 2.35
N ALA A 51 7.02 5.67 1.62
CA ALA A 51 6.71 6.17 0.28
C ALA A 51 6.34 7.67 0.30
N TYR A 52 5.63 8.12 1.35
CA TYR A 52 5.33 9.54 1.53
C TYR A 52 6.59 10.39 1.66
N GLU A 53 7.53 10.00 2.54
CA GLU A 53 8.80 10.72 2.70
C GLU A 53 9.59 10.75 1.38
N MET A 54 9.60 9.62 0.65
CA MET A 54 10.26 9.56 -0.67
C MET A 54 9.62 10.48 -1.70
N LYS A 55 8.28 10.57 -1.70
CA LYS A 55 7.54 11.46 -2.58
C LYS A 55 7.82 12.92 -2.27
N VAL A 56 7.88 13.30 -1.00
CA VAL A 56 8.19 14.68 -0.57
C VAL A 56 9.57 15.09 -1.06
N HIS A 57 10.59 14.23 -0.92
CA HIS A 57 11.97 14.58 -1.24
C HIS A 57 12.37 14.35 -2.70
N TRP A 58 11.86 13.29 -3.33
CA TRP A 58 12.29 12.86 -4.67
C TRP A 58 11.16 12.78 -5.69
N GLY A 59 9.90 13.05 -5.33
CA GLY A 59 8.74 12.91 -6.22
C GLY A 59 8.90 13.62 -7.57
N GLU A 60 9.45 14.83 -7.55
CA GLU A 60 9.68 15.66 -8.75
C GLU A 60 11.16 15.70 -9.19
N SER A 61 12.04 14.95 -8.53
CA SER A 61 13.47 14.98 -8.84
C SER A 61 13.76 14.43 -10.23
N LYS A 62 14.65 15.12 -10.96
CA LYS A 62 15.21 14.66 -12.25
C LYS A 62 16.45 13.78 -12.08
N ASN A 63 17.03 13.76 -10.88
CA ASN A 63 18.29 13.06 -10.58
C ASN A 63 18.07 11.77 -9.79
N TRP A 64 16.81 11.45 -9.46
CA TRP A 64 16.40 10.30 -8.66
C TRP A 64 15.15 9.65 -9.22
N MET A 65 15.12 8.32 -9.20
CA MET A 65 13.99 7.49 -9.61
C MET A 65 13.57 6.59 -8.45
N ALA A 66 12.28 6.59 -8.12
CA ALA A 66 11.70 5.73 -7.09
C ALA A 66 10.81 4.66 -7.71
N ILE A 67 10.94 3.42 -7.25
CA ILE A 67 10.08 2.28 -7.64
C ILE A 67 9.58 1.66 -6.34
N HIS A 68 8.27 1.69 -6.11
CA HIS A 68 7.66 1.10 -4.92
C HIS A 68 7.09 -0.31 -5.23
N ASP A 69 7.03 -1.17 -4.22
CA ASP A 69 6.48 -2.53 -4.24
C ASP A 69 6.99 -3.39 -5.41
N LEU A 70 8.31 -3.51 -5.52
CA LEU A 70 8.96 -4.22 -6.61
C LEU A 70 9.18 -5.68 -6.25
N ARG A 71 8.33 -6.56 -6.80
CA ARG A 71 8.54 -8.00 -6.81
C ARG A 71 9.24 -8.48 -8.09
N ILE A 72 10.42 -9.07 -7.99
CA ILE A 72 11.19 -9.64 -9.10
C ILE A 72 11.42 -11.14 -8.89
N GLU A 73 11.28 -11.92 -9.96
CA GLU A 73 11.65 -13.34 -9.98
C GLU A 73 12.84 -13.56 -10.92
N HIS A 74 13.91 -14.18 -10.43
CA HIS A 74 15.11 -14.44 -11.21
C HIS A 74 15.83 -15.71 -10.74
N GLY A 75 16.11 -16.64 -11.66
CA GLY A 75 16.84 -17.87 -11.36
C GLY A 75 16.18 -18.74 -10.27
N GLY A 76 14.83 -18.80 -10.25
CA GLY A 76 14.06 -19.50 -9.22
C GLY A 76 14.02 -18.81 -7.84
N LEU A 77 14.62 -17.62 -7.71
CA LEU A 77 14.59 -16.80 -6.50
C LEU A 77 13.63 -15.63 -6.65
N VAL A 78 13.15 -15.10 -5.52
CA VAL A 78 12.22 -13.97 -5.48
C VAL A 78 12.78 -12.86 -4.61
N ALA A 79 12.88 -11.65 -5.16
CA ALA A 79 13.10 -10.43 -4.41
C ALA A 79 11.79 -9.68 -4.26
N GLN A 80 11.46 -9.28 -3.04
CA GLN A 80 10.35 -8.38 -2.71
C GLN A 80 10.99 -7.14 -2.11
N ILE A 81 10.87 -6.00 -2.77
CA ILE A 81 11.54 -4.77 -2.35
C ILE A 81 10.47 -3.71 -2.17
N ASP A 82 10.32 -3.20 -0.95
CA ASP A 82 9.32 -2.18 -0.65
C ASP A 82 9.60 -0.93 -1.46
N HIS A 83 10.84 -0.43 -1.44
CA HIS A 83 11.21 0.74 -2.23
C HIS A 83 12.63 0.64 -2.81
N LEU A 84 12.77 1.03 -4.07
CA LEU A 84 14.05 1.15 -4.75
C LEU A 84 14.28 2.63 -5.11
N LEU A 85 15.36 3.24 -4.64
CA LEU A 85 15.78 4.58 -5.03
C LEU A 85 17.05 4.52 -5.88
N ILE A 86 17.03 5.11 -7.06
CA ILE A 86 18.15 5.07 -8.02
C ILE A 86 18.56 6.50 -8.34
N ASN A 87 19.85 6.82 -8.18
CA ASN A 87 20.40 8.13 -8.55
C ASN A 87 21.27 8.09 -9.82
N ARG A 88 21.70 9.27 -10.26
CA ARG A 88 22.55 9.44 -11.44
C ARG A 88 23.96 8.84 -11.32
N PHE A 89 24.42 8.52 -10.12
CA PHE A 89 25.68 7.82 -9.89
C PHE A 89 25.56 6.30 -10.01
N LEU A 90 24.36 5.79 -10.33
CA LEU A 90 24.00 4.37 -10.29
C LEU A 90 24.13 3.77 -8.89
N GLU A 91 23.94 4.57 -7.86
CA GLU A 91 23.65 4.04 -6.52
C GLU A 91 22.17 3.65 -6.49
N ILE A 92 21.92 2.40 -6.16
CA ILE A 92 20.61 1.81 -5.99
C ILE A 92 20.44 1.47 -4.52
N TRP A 93 19.62 2.26 -3.84
CA TRP A 93 19.24 2.02 -2.46
C TRP A 93 18.03 1.09 -2.43
N VAL A 94 18.23 -0.10 -1.87
CA VAL A 94 17.21 -1.12 -1.62
C VAL A 94 16.69 -0.88 -0.21
N CYS A 95 15.48 -0.36 -0.12
CA CYS A 95 14.88 0.07 1.13
C CYS A 95 13.81 -0.93 1.57
N GLU A 96 13.97 -1.46 2.79
CA GLU A 96 13.00 -2.31 3.49
C GLU A 96 12.25 -1.46 4.53
N SER A 97 10.92 -1.44 4.51
CA SER A 97 10.11 -0.68 5.46
C SER A 97 9.59 -1.56 6.58
N LYS A 98 9.68 -1.10 7.84
CA LYS A 98 9.17 -1.82 9.02
C LYS A 98 8.38 -0.90 9.92
N HIS A 99 7.11 -1.22 10.12
CA HIS A 99 6.26 -0.53 11.08
C HIS A 99 6.29 -1.24 12.44
N PHE A 100 6.84 -0.56 13.46
CA PHE A 100 6.78 -1.01 14.85
C PHE A 100 5.95 -0.02 15.67
N SER A 101 4.98 -0.51 16.44
CA SER A 101 4.12 0.33 17.30
C SER A 101 4.85 0.86 18.53
N GLU A 102 5.72 0.03 19.12
CA GLU A 102 6.48 0.39 20.33
C GLU A 102 7.96 0.65 19.97
N GLY A 103 8.59 -0.32 19.30
CA GLY A 103 9.98 -0.18 18.89
C GLY A 103 10.61 -1.49 18.45
N ILE A 104 11.90 -1.39 18.16
CA ILE A 104 12.78 -2.50 17.84
C ILE A 104 14.03 -2.42 18.72
N GLY A 105 14.50 -3.58 19.19
CA GLY A 105 15.74 -3.74 19.92
C GLY A 105 16.66 -4.69 19.19
N ILE A 106 17.94 -4.35 19.18
CA ILE A 106 19.00 -5.21 18.66
C ILE A 106 19.94 -5.50 19.83
N ASN A 107 20.20 -6.79 20.11
CA ASN A 107 21.12 -7.19 21.17
C ASN A 107 22.60 -7.17 20.69
N GLU A 108 23.52 -7.46 21.61
CA GLU A 108 24.96 -7.46 21.34
C GLU A 108 25.43 -8.53 20.32
N HIS A 109 24.54 -9.46 19.93
CA HIS A 109 24.78 -10.46 18.89
C HIS A 109 24.14 -10.10 17.54
N GLY A 110 23.46 -8.95 17.44
CA GLY A 110 22.76 -8.53 16.22
C GLY A 110 21.38 -9.17 16.04
N GLU A 111 20.84 -9.81 17.07
CA GLU A 111 19.50 -10.41 17.02
C GLU A 111 18.44 -9.36 17.29
N PHE A 112 17.34 -9.44 16.54
CA PHE A 112 16.28 -8.46 16.56
C PHE A 112 15.10 -8.90 17.44
N ALA A 113 14.59 -7.97 18.22
CA ALA A 113 13.36 -8.11 18.99
C ALA A 113 12.43 -6.91 18.75
N ALA A 114 11.14 -7.19 18.63
CA ALA A 114 10.09 -6.17 18.69
C ALA A 114 9.42 -6.22 20.07
N PHE A 115 8.63 -5.19 20.42
CA PHE A 115 7.96 -5.10 21.71
C PHE A 115 6.44 -5.18 21.55
N PHE A 116 5.79 -5.93 22.42
CA PHE A 116 4.33 -5.98 22.54
C PHE A 116 3.93 -5.98 24.02
N GLY A 117 3.18 -4.97 24.44
CA GLY A 117 2.83 -4.78 25.85
C GLY A 117 4.08 -4.64 26.73
N GLY A 118 5.14 -4.00 26.21
CA GLY A 118 6.43 -3.86 26.88
C GLY A 118 7.29 -5.12 26.93
N LYS A 119 6.80 -6.28 26.47
CA LYS A 119 7.56 -7.53 26.46
C LYS A 119 8.26 -7.73 25.10
N PRO A 120 9.56 -8.05 25.09
CA PRO A 120 10.27 -8.34 23.85
C PRO A 120 9.87 -9.72 23.30
N TYR A 121 9.80 -9.81 21.98
CA TYR A 121 9.70 -11.07 21.25
C TYR A 121 10.61 -11.04 20.02
N GLY A 122 11.19 -12.19 19.67
CA GLY A 122 12.12 -12.29 18.56
C GLY A 122 11.45 -12.03 17.21
N VAL A 123 12.14 -11.30 16.34
CA VAL A 123 11.73 -11.07 14.94
C VAL A 123 12.90 -11.35 14.00
N PRO A 124 12.63 -11.74 12.74
CA PRO A 124 13.68 -11.90 11.74
C PRO A 124 14.46 -10.60 11.53
N SER A 125 15.76 -10.70 11.25
CA SER A 125 16.61 -9.55 10.94
C SER A 125 16.16 -8.88 9.63
N PRO A 126 15.72 -7.60 9.65
CA PRO A 126 15.41 -6.86 8.43
C PRO A 126 16.64 -6.63 7.56
N ILE A 127 17.84 -6.55 8.16
CA ILE A 127 19.10 -6.43 7.43
C ILE A 127 19.35 -7.67 6.58
N GLU A 128 19.20 -8.86 7.17
CA GLU A 128 19.41 -10.13 6.46
C GLU A 128 18.32 -10.38 5.40
N GLN A 129 17.09 -9.92 5.65
CA GLN A 129 16.03 -9.93 4.64
C GLN A 129 16.43 -9.08 3.43
N ASN A 130 16.84 -7.84 3.67
CA ASN A 130 17.20 -6.91 2.60
C ASN A 130 18.49 -7.35 1.84
N ALA A 131 19.47 -7.92 2.56
CA ALA A 131 20.68 -8.48 1.96
C ALA A 131 20.38 -9.59 0.94
N LYS A 132 19.38 -10.44 1.21
CA LYS A 132 18.94 -11.47 0.24
C LYS A 132 18.35 -10.84 -1.02
N HIS A 133 17.57 -9.76 -0.90
CA HIS A 133 17.01 -9.04 -2.04
C HIS A 133 18.11 -8.37 -2.89
N ILE A 134 19.11 -7.76 -2.24
CA ILE A 134 20.29 -7.20 -2.92
C ILE A 134 21.06 -8.28 -3.69
N LEU A 135 21.25 -9.47 -3.11
CA LEU A 135 21.93 -10.58 -3.80
C LEU A 135 21.18 -11.02 -5.07
N ILE A 136 19.86 -11.06 -5.02
CA ILE A 136 19.02 -11.42 -6.18
C ILE A 136 19.09 -10.34 -7.25
N LEU A 137 19.01 -9.05 -6.89
CA LEU A 137 19.21 -7.94 -7.82
C LEU A 137 20.60 -7.97 -8.47
N ARG A 138 21.64 -8.29 -7.70
CA ARG A 138 23.00 -8.42 -8.24
C ARG A 138 23.07 -9.51 -9.30
N LYS A 139 22.49 -10.69 -9.02
CA LYS A 139 22.40 -11.79 -10.00
C LYS A 139 21.63 -11.40 -11.26
N LEU A 140 20.50 -10.69 -11.10
CA LEU A 140 19.71 -10.17 -12.21
C LEU A 140 20.52 -9.22 -13.11
N PHE A 141 21.29 -8.31 -12.52
CA PHE A 141 22.15 -7.40 -13.26
C PHE A 141 23.32 -8.12 -13.94
N ASP A 142 23.95 -9.07 -13.23
CA ASP A 142 25.06 -9.85 -13.77
C ASP A 142 24.62 -10.79 -14.91
N SER A 143 23.35 -11.22 -14.93
CA SER A 143 22.81 -12.05 -16.01
C SER A 143 22.50 -11.25 -17.29
N GLY A 144 22.55 -9.91 -17.25
CA GLY A 144 22.15 -9.05 -18.36
C GLY A 144 20.65 -8.99 -18.62
N ALA A 145 19.82 -9.44 -17.67
CA ALA A 145 18.35 -9.38 -17.81
C ALA A 145 17.81 -7.93 -17.84
N VAL A 146 18.59 -6.99 -17.29
CA VAL A 146 18.37 -5.55 -17.40
C VAL A 146 19.54 -4.95 -18.17
N LYS A 147 19.25 -4.13 -19.19
CA LYS A 147 20.29 -3.44 -19.95
C LYS A 147 20.90 -2.33 -19.11
N LEU A 148 22.09 -2.58 -18.59
CA LEU A 148 22.86 -1.58 -17.85
C LEU A 148 23.52 -0.58 -18.80
N PRO A 149 23.74 0.68 -18.36
CA PRO A 149 24.43 1.68 -19.15
C PRO A 149 25.91 1.31 -19.38
N THR A 150 26.43 1.70 -20.54
CA THR A 150 27.80 1.41 -20.97
C THR A 150 28.56 2.70 -21.27
N ARG A 151 29.87 2.72 -21.00
CA ARG A 151 30.77 3.83 -21.36
C ARG A 151 32.08 3.25 -21.92
N LEU A 152 32.46 3.70 -23.12
CA LEU A 152 33.66 3.21 -23.83
C LEU A 152 33.72 1.68 -23.94
N GLY A 153 32.57 1.03 -24.18
CA GLY A 153 32.47 -0.43 -24.29
C GLY A 153 32.40 -1.20 -22.97
N PHE A 154 32.53 -0.52 -21.81
CA PHE A 154 32.43 -1.15 -20.50
C PHE A 154 31.05 -0.91 -19.87
N THR A 155 30.44 -1.97 -19.33
CA THR A 155 29.19 -1.88 -18.57
C THR A 155 29.45 -1.26 -17.20
N ILE A 156 28.71 -0.20 -16.87
CA ILE A 156 28.79 0.44 -15.56
C ILE A 156 27.85 -0.31 -14.61
N LYS A 157 28.43 -1.05 -13.66
CA LYS A 157 27.65 -1.78 -12.66
C LYS A 157 27.12 -0.83 -11.55
N PRO A 158 25.83 -0.95 -11.19
CA PRO A 158 25.26 -0.23 -10.06
C PRO A 158 25.95 -0.60 -8.74
N ASP A 159 26.00 0.37 -7.83
CA ASP A 159 26.32 0.12 -6.43
C ASP A 159 25.01 -0.11 -5.65
N LEU A 160 24.88 -1.28 -5.03
CA LEU A 160 23.65 -1.68 -4.33
C LEU A 160 23.83 -1.45 -2.83
N LYS A 161 22.97 -0.60 -2.25
CA LYS A 161 23.04 -0.20 -0.84
C LYS A 161 21.81 -0.66 -0.09
N SER A 162 22.01 -1.24 1.09
CA SER A 162 20.93 -1.67 1.98
C SER A 162 20.48 -0.51 2.86
N LEU A 163 19.18 -0.36 3.07
CA LEU A 163 18.61 0.56 4.03
C LEU A 163 17.33 -0.02 4.65
N VAL A 164 17.21 0.02 5.97
CA VAL A 164 16.02 -0.39 6.72
C VAL A 164 15.37 0.86 7.29
N LEU A 165 14.13 1.11 6.89
CA LEU A 165 13.33 2.26 7.26
C LEU A 165 12.31 1.86 8.31
N VAL A 166 12.52 2.32 9.54
CA VAL A 166 11.64 2.09 10.68
C VAL A 166 10.65 3.25 10.81
N SER A 167 9.41 2.98 11.21
CA SER A 167 8.39 4.02 11.45
C SER A 167 8.92 5.13 12.38
N LYS A 168 8.63 6.39 12.07
CA LYS A 168 9.14 7.57 12.81
C LYS A 168 8.83 7.56 14.31
N GLY A 169 7.69 6.98 14.71
CA GLY A 169 7.28 6.88 16.11
C GLY A 169 8.04 5.82 16.93
N ALA A 170 8.66 4.84 16.28
CA ALA A 170 9.28 3.71 16.97
C ALA A 170 10.59 4.09 17.66
N ARG A 171 10.87 3.46 18.81
CA ARG A 171 12.20 3.49 19.42
C ARG A 171 13.11 2.47 18.73
N ILE A 172 14.36 2.84 18.48
CA ILE A 172 15.40 1.92 18.00
C ILE A 172 16.44 1.79 19.12
N SER A 173 16.44 0.65 19.82
CA SER A 173 17.45 0.30 20.82
C SER A 173 18.61 -0.43 20.12
N ARG A 174 19.81 0.15 20.17
CA ARG A 174 21.00 -0.35 19.46
C ARG A 174 21.99 -1.02 20.42
N PRO A 175 22.78 -2.00 19.95
CA PRO A 175 23.86 -2.59 20.75
C PRO A 175 24.97 -1.58 20.99
N LYS A 176 25.79 -1.84 22.02
CA LYS A 176 27.04 -1.11 22.24
C LYS A 176 28.15 -1.65 21.34
N ALA A 177 28.14 -2.95 21.06
CA ALA A 177 29.05 -3.57 20.11
C ALA A 177 28.90 -2.94 18.72
N LYS A 178 30.03 -2.77 18.03
CA LYS A 178 30.04 -2.38 16.63
C LYS A 178 29.68 -3.61 15.79
N ILE A 179 28.48 -3.59 15.24
CA ILE A 179 27.97 -4.63 14.35
C ILE A 179 27.73 -3.99 12.98
N ASP A 180 28.19 -4.66 11.93
CA ASP A 180 28.05 -4.19 10.56
C ASP A 180 26.58 -4.02 10.16
N GLY A 181 26.27 -2.96 9.41
CA GLY A 181 24.93 -2.66 8.90
C GLY A 181 23.98 -2.01 9.92
N MET A 182 24.39 -1.78 11.17
CA MET A 182 23.56 -1.10 12.17
C MET A 182 23.22 0.35 11.80
N ASP A 183 24.15 1.04 11.15
CA ASP A 183 23.98 2.39 10.61
C ASP A 183 22.92 2.46 9.51
N ALA A 184 22.71 1.37 8.77
CA ALA A 184 21.68 1.24 7.75
C ALA A 184 20.25 1.03 8.32
N ILE A 185 20.06 1.03 9.64
CA ILE A 185 18.72 1.07 10.24
C ILE A 185 18.44 2.51 10.66
N ILE A 186 17.45 3.15 10.06
CA ILE A 186 17.09 4.54 10.36
C ILE A 186 15.58 4.69 10.49
N LYS A 187 15.14 5.84 11.01
CA LYS A 187 13.73 6.21 10.92
C LYS A 187 13.41 6.73 9.52
N ASN A 188 12.19 6.50 9.04
CA ASN A 188 11.77 6.89 7.69
C ASN A 188 11.91 8.39 7.43
N ASP A 189 11.65 9.25 8.41
CA ASP A 189 11.83 10.71 8.35
C ASP A 189 13.30 11.16 8.24
N GLN A 190 14.26 10.25 8.37
CA GLN A 190 15.70 10.53 8.24
C GLN A 190 16.28 10.11 6.88
N VAL A 191 15.47 9.48 6.02
CA VAL A 191 15.95 8.84 4.79
C VAL A 191 16.70 9.80 3.88
N PHE A 192 16.17 11.00 3.67
CA PHE A 192 16.82 12.00 2.82
C PHE A 192 18.17 12.42 3.38
N LYS A 193 18.20 12.86 4.65
CA LYS A 193 19.42 13.32 5.31
C LYS A 193 20.50 12.23 5.39
N TYR A 194 20.09 10.97 5.59
CA TYR A 194 21.02 9.85 5.63
C TYR A 194 21.68 9.63 4.27
N ILE A 195 20.88 9.55 3.21
CA ILE A 195 21.38 9.31 1.84
C ILE A 195 22.24 10.49 1.36
N ASP A 196 21.79 11.72 1.60
CA ASP A 196 22.52 12.95 1.24
C ASP A 196 23.91 12.98 1.90
N LYS A 197 23.96 12.73 3.22
CA LYS A 197 25.22 12.60 3.96
C LYS A 197 26.10 11.46 3.44
N ALA A 198 25.51 10.31 3.10
CA ALA A 198 26.28 9.17 2.58
C ALA A 198 26.92 9.50 1.22
N ILE A 199 26.24 10.28 0.38
CA ILE A 199 26.77 10.77 -0.90
C ILE A 199 27.92 11.76 -0.64
N ASP A 200 27.73 12.75 0.22
CA ASP A 200 28.76 13.76 0.55
C ASP A 200 30.01 13.13 1.16
N GLN A 201 29.86 12.15 2.04
CA GLN A 201 30.99 11.45 2.66
C GLN A 201 31.73 10.56 1.66
N SER A 202 31.07 10.17 0.57
CA SER A 202 31.63 9.29 -0.44
C SER A 202 32.51 9.99 -1.49
N ASN A 203 32.94 11.25 -1.25
CA ASN A 203 33.81 12.18 -2.02
C ASN A 203 34.99 11.57 -2.83
N ASN A 204 34.70 10.55 -3.63
CA ASN A 204 35.61 9.75 -4.42
C ASN A 204 35.40 10.18 -5.87
N PRO A 205 36.40 10.80 -6.52
CA PRO A 205 36.31 11.22 -7.91
C PRO A 205 35.86 10.11 -8.87
N LEU A 206 36.08 8.84 -8.52
CA LEU A 206 35.65 7.68 -9.30
C LEU A 206 34.11 7.56 -9.40
N MET A 207 33.34 8.08 -8.44
CA MET A 207 31.87 8.15 -8.53
C MET A 207 31.40 9.03 -9.68
N MET A 208 32.09 10.15 -9.92
CA MET A 208 31.76 11.06 -11.03
C MET A 208 31.89 10.36 -12.39
N ALA A 209 32.79 9.37 -12.50
CA ALA A 209 32.96 8.57 -13.71
C ALA A 209 31.76 7.67 -14.03
N LYS A 210 30.87 7.41 -13.06
CA LYS A 210 29.62 6.65 -13.26
C LYS A 210 28.41 7.51 -13.60
N ILE A 211 28.53 8.84 -13.58
CA ILE A 211 27.38 9.73 -13.84
C ILE A 211 26.75 9.41 -15.19
N ILE A 212 25.45 9.11 -15.16
CA ILE A 212 24.61 8.93 -16.35
C ILE A 212 23.67 10.12 -16.57
N GLY A 213 23.14 10.24 -17.79
CA GLY A 213 22.11 11.22 -18.13
C GLY A 213 20.76 10.87 -17.52
N GLN A 214 19.87 11.86 -17.42
CA GLN A 214 18.50 11.66 -16.90
C GLN A 214 17.74 10.60 -17.71
N ASP A 215 17.78 10.68 -19.04
CA ASP A 215 17.04 9.74 -19.91
C ASP A 215 17.53 8.31 -19.73
N THR A 216 18.85 8.12 -19.54
CA THR A 216 19.45 6.81 -19.25
C THR A 216 19.00 6.28 -17.89
N LEU A 217 18.95 7.16 -16.87
CA LEU A 217 18.51 6.81 -15.53
C LEU A 217 17.03 6.40 -15.53
N GLU A 218 16.19 7.17 -16.21
CA GLU A 218 14.76 6.88 -16.34
C GLU A 218 14.52 5.59 -17.11
N ALA A 219 15.22 5.39 -18.24
CA ALA A 219 15.13 4.15 -19.02
C ALA A 219 15.50 2.92 -18.19
N LEU A 220 16.60 2.98 -17.44
CA LEU A 220 17.02 1.91 -16.53
C LEU A 220 15.96 1.63 -15.46
N ALA A 221 15.43 2.67 -14.80
CA ALA A 221 14.41 2.50 -13.78
C ALA A 221 13.12 1.90 -14.36
N ARG A 222 12.72 2.31 -15.57
CA ARG A 222 11.56 1.73 -16.29
C ARG A 222 11.81 0.28 -16.72
N ASP A 223 13.02 -0.08 -17.14
CA ASP A 223 13.41 -1.47 -17.44
C ASP A 223 13.27 -2.35 -16.17
N ILE A 224 13.78 -1.88 -15.03
CA ILE A 224 13.65 -2.58 -13.75
C ILE A 224 12.17 -2.71 -13.35
N ALA A 225 11.40 -1.63 -13.41
CA ALA A 225 9.97 -1.64 -13.05
C ALA A 225 9.15 -2.60 -13.92
N ARG A 226 9.51 -2.79 -15.20
CA ARG A 226 8.86 -3.75 -16.11
C ARG A 226 9.04 -5.21 -15.71
N LEU A 227 10.04 -5.53 -14.88
CA LEU A 227 10.22 -6.89 -14.35
C LEU A 227 9.29 -7.20 -13.17
N HIS A 228 8.51 -6.22 -12.70
CA HIS A 228 7.57 -6.41 -11.61
C HIS A 228 6.55 -7.51 -11.93
N LYS A 229 6.45 -8.49 -11.04
CA LYS A 229 5.46 -9.57 -11.08
C LYS A 229 4.62 -9.55 -9.81
N PRO A 230 3.43 -8.94 -9.82
CA PRO A 230 2.54 -8.90 -8.66
C PRO A 230 2.26 -10.30 -8.12
N ILE A 231 2.12 -10.42 -6.80
CA ILE A 231 1.71 -11.68 -6.18
C ILE A 231 0.19 -11.84 -6.26
N ALA A 232 -0.27 -12.99 -6.76
CA ALA A 232 -1.67 -13.39 -6.71
C ALA A 232 -1.83 -14.48 -5.64
N PHE A 233 -2.76 -14.28 -4.70
CA PHE A 233 -3.03 -15.24 -3.63
C PHE A 233 -4.35 -15.95 -3.88
N ASP A 234 -4.36 -17.27 -3.79
CA ASP A 234 -5.59 -18.04 -3.62
C ASP A 234 -5.96 -18.02 -2.13
N TRP A 235 -6.71 -17.00 -1.73
CA TRP A 235 -7.13 -16.83 -0.33
C TRP A 235 -8.06 -17.95 0.13
N THR A 236 -8.92 -18.48 -0.76
CA THR A 236 -9.78 -19.61 -0.42
C THR A 236 -8.96 -20.85 -0.05
N ALA A 237 -7.96 -21.19 -0.86
CA ALA A 237 -7.05 -22.29 -0.57
C ALA A 237 -6.23 -22.05 0.70
N LYS A 238 -5.69 -20.83 0.90
CA LYS A 238 -4.89 -20.47 2.10
C LYS A 238 -5.66 -20.71 3.41
N PHE A 239 -6.97 -20.49 3.42
CA PHE A 239 -7.82 -20.67 4.60
C PHE A 239 -8.66 -21.95 4.58
N GLY A 240 -8.45 -22.84 3.60
CA GLY A 240 -9.15 -24.12 3.52
C GLY A 240 -10.65 -23.99 3.23
N LEU A 241 -11.05 -22.96 2.48
CA LEU A 241 -12.42 -22.72 2.04
C LEU A 241 -12.62 -23.27 0.61
N PRO A 242 -13.80 -23.82 0.28
CA PRO A 242 -14.14 -24.18 -1.08
C PRO A 242 -14.18 -22.94 -1.99
N LYS A 243 -13.79 -23.08 -3.26
CA LYS A 243 -13.74 -21.94 -4.21
C LYS A 243 -15.11 -21.31 -4.42
N GLU A 244 -16.14 -22.13 -4.53
CA GLU A 244 -17.52 -21.67 -4.60
C GLU A 244 -18.11 -21.53 -3.19
N PRO A 245 -18.78 -20.41 -2.88
CA PRO A 245 -19.54 -20.28 -1.65
C PRO A 245 -20.68 -21.32 -1.64
N PRO A 246 -21.01 -21.90 -0.48
CA PRO A 246 -22.17 -22.76 -0.37
C PRO A 246 -23.40 -21.99 -0.85
N ALA A 247 -24.19 -22.62 -1.71
CA ALA A 247 -25.48 -22.06 -2.12
C ALA A 247 -26.25 -21.67 -0.86
N MET A 248 -26.65 -20.40 -0.77
CA MET A 248 -27.54 -19.98 0.32
C MET A 248 -28.77 -20.90 0.26
N PRO A 249 -29.21 -21.48 1.40
CA PRO A 249 -30.48 -22.20 1.41
C PRO A 249 -31.53 -21.25 0.84
N ALA A 250 -32.21 -21.67 -0.24
CA ALA A 250 -33.35 -20.94 -0.76
C ALA A 250 -34.26 -20.64 0.44
N ALA A 251 -34.58 -19.37 0.66
CA ALA A 251 -35.56 -18.99 1.66
C ALA A 251 -36.79 -19.86 1.42
N LYS A 252 -37.16 -20.68 2.41
CA LYS A 252 -38.42 -21.42 2.34
C LYS A 252 -39.51 -20.39 2.05
N PRO A 253 -40.38 -20.62 1.05
CA PRO A 253 -41.49 -19.71 0.81
C PRO A 253 -42.26 -19.55 2.11
N GLU A 254 -42.32 -18.32 2.59
CA GLU A 254 -43.18 -17.90 3.69
C GLU A 254 -44.62 -18.30 3.31
N PRO A 255 -45.40 -18.93 4.20
CA PRO A 255 -46.77 -19.31 3.88
C PRO A 255 -47.55 -18.05 3.52
N ALA A 256 -48.14 -18.04 2.32
CA ALA A 256 -48.99 -16.96 1.87
C ALA A 256 -50.14 -16.75 2.89
N PRO A 257 -50.47 -15.50 3.27
CA PRO A 257 -51.65 -15.24 4.07
C PRO A 257 -52.91 -15.67 3.29
N GLU A 258 -53.76 -16.47 3.93
CA GLU A 258 -55.06 -16.87 3.36
C GLU A 258 -55.92 -15.65 3.04
N ALA A 259 -56.42 -15.60 1.81
CA ALA A 259 -57.31 -14.55 1.33
C ALA A 259 -58.73 -14.69 1.92
N PRO A 260 -59.39 -13.58 2.31
CA PRO A 260 -60.80 -13.59 2.64
C PRO A 260 -61.70 -13.75 1.40
N LYS A 261 -62.84 -14.44 1.60
CA LYS A 261 -63.89 -14.71 0.60
C LYS A 261 -64.50 -13.43 0.01
N ALA A 262 -64.86 -13.54 -1.27
CA ALA A 262 -65.44 -12.51 -2.12
C ALA A 262 -66.91 -12.17 -1.81
N GLU A 263 -67.25 -10.90 -2.03
CA GLU A 263 -68.60 -10.39 -2.31
C GLU A 263 -68.49 -9.23 -3.33
N ALA A 264 -69.61 -8.87 -3.96
CA ALA A 264 -69.73 -8.73 -5.41
C ALA A 264 -69.59 -7.30 -6.03
N ALA A 265 -69.44 -7.34 -7.37
CA ALA A 265 -69.93 -6.44 -8.42
C ALA A 265 -69.17 -5.13 -8.80
N ALA A 266 -69.13 -4.95 -10.13
CA ALA A 266 -68.40 -4.01 -11.01
C ALA A 266 -69.06 -2.58 -11.08
N PRO A 267 -68.63 -1.58 -11.90
CA PRO A 267 -67.74 -1.66 -13.07
C PRO A 267 -66.70 -0.52 -13.31
N THR A 268 -65.88 -0.85 -14.31
CA THR A 268 -64.84 -0.17 -15.13
C THR A 268 -64.89 1.34 -15.40
N LEU A 269 -63.70 1.96 -15.47
CA LEU A 269 -63.29 2.94 -16.51
C LEU A 269 -61.76 2.82 -16.80
N GLU A 270 -61.42 2.71 -18.08
CA GLU A 270 -60.10 2.83 -18.74
C GLU A 270 -59.71 4.31 -19.00
N PRO A 271 -58.58 4.67 -19.67
CA PRO A 271 -57.23 4.10 -19.75
C PRO A 271 -56.11 5.18 -19.63
N ALA A 272 -54.86 4.82 -19.29
CA ALA A 272 -53.67 5.62 -19.70
C ALA A 272 -52.32 4.88 -19.51
N GLN A 273 -51.81 4.38 -20.63
CA GLN A 273 -50.45 4.52 -21.16
C GLN A 273 -49.21 4.63 -20.25
N LEU A 274 -48.27 3.73 -20.60
CA LEU A 274 -46.83 3.93 -20.85
C LEU A 274 -45.83 4.03 -19.68
N ALA A 275 -44.85 3.14 -19.84
CA ALA A 275 -43.40 3.33 -19.69
C ALA A 275 -42.73 2.65 -18.49
N GLU A 276 -41.78 1.81 -18.86
CA GLU A 276 -40.67 1.27 -18.07
C GLU A 276 -40.02 2.34 -17.19
N GLN A 277 -39.53 1.94 -16.01
CA GLN A 277 -38.10 2.02 -15.71
C GLN A 277 -37.75 1.44 -14.34
N GLU A 278 -36.72 0.60 -14.36
CA GLU A 278 -35.84 0.29 -13.24
C GLU A 278 -35.42 1.55 -12.49
N GLN A 279 -35.37 1.52 -11.15
CA GLN A 279 -34.44 2.35 -10.39
C GLN A 279 -34.23 1.86 -8.95
N LYS A 280 -33.02 1.35 -8.71
CA LYS A 280 -32.41 1.24 -7.37
C LYS A 280 -32.29 2.64 -6.77
N THR A 281 -32.89 2.82 -5.60
CA THR A 281 -32.86 4.03 -4.76
C THR A 281 -31.42 4.41 -4.35
N LYS A 282 -30.84 5.40 -5.02
CA LYS A 282 -29.75 6.21 -4.46
C LYS A 282 -30.38 7.32 -3.61
N GLN A 283 -30.23 7.26 -2.29
CA GLN A 283 -30.63 8.35 -1.40
C GLN A 283 -29.91 9.65 -1.81
N LYS A 284 -30.68 10.67 -2.22
CA LYS A 284 -30.16 11.97 -2.65
C LYS A 284 -29.76 12.77 -1.40
N LEU A 285 -28.48 13.13 -1.30
CA LEU A 285 -28.01 14.10 -0.31
C LEU A 285 -28.49 15.48 -0.73
N VAL A 286 -29.09 16.25 0.17
CA VAL A 286 -29.68 17.57 -0.12
C VAL A 286 -29.08 18.67 0.74
N CYS A 287 -29.02 19.88 0.20
CA CYS A 287 -28.60 21.08 0.91
C CYS A 287 -29.62 21.45 2.00
N HIS A 288 -29.14 21.70 3.21
CA HIS A 288 -29.93 22.09 4.37
C HIS A 288 -30.64 23.45 4.18
N SER A 289 -30.05 24.37 3.40
CA SER A 289 -30.59 25.73 3.23
C SER A 289 -31.57 25.87 2.06
N CYS A 290 -31.33 25.17 0.94
CA CYS A 290 -32.12 25.38 -0.29
C CYS A 290 -32.72 24.09 -0.86
N GLY A 291 -32.50 22.93 -0.24
CA GLY A 291 -33.04 21.65 -0.69
C GLY A 291 -32.41 21.07 -1.96
N THR A 292 -31.50 21.79 -2.62
CA THR A 292 -30.83 21.32 -3.84
C THR A 292 -30.02 20.05 -3.58
N SER A 293 -30.12 19.08 -4.50
CA SER A 293 -29.31 17.86 -4.45
C SER A 293 -27.81 18.21 -4.51
N VAL A 294 -27.03 17.62 -3.61
CA VAL A 294 -25.59 17.80 -3.54
C VAL A 294 -24.86 16.48 -3.81
N GLY A 295 -23.72 16.58 -4.48
CA GLY A 295 -22.84 15.44 -4.67
C GLY A 295 -22.18 15.00 -3.37
N TYR A 296 -21.82 13.73 -3.28
CA TYR A 296 -21.17 13.15 -2.09
C TYR A 296 -19.93 13.93 -1.64
N ASN A 297 -19.11 14.41 -2.58
CA ASN A 297 -17.90 15.17 -2.25
C ASN A 297 -18.21 16.53 -1.58
N VAL A 298 -19.33 17.14 -1.94
CA VAL A 298 -19.80 18.41 -1.36
C VAL A 298 -20.31 18.15 0.06
N ALA A 299 -21.11 17.10 0.26
CA ALA A 299 -21.57 16.69 1.59
C ALA A 299 -20.41 16.29 2.51
N LYS A 300 -19.43 15.55 1.97
CA LYS A 300 -18.19 15.19 2.66
C LYS A 300 -17.43 16.42 3.12
N PHE A 301 -17.24 17.42 2.25
CA PHE A 301 -16.58 18.67 2.64
C PHE A 301 -17.26 19.38 3.81
N CYS A 302 -18.60 19.41 3.84
CA CYS A 302 -19.35 19.97 4.96
C CYS A 302 -19.16 19.18 6.26
N TRP A 303 -19.15 17.85 6.20
CA TRP A 303 -18.94 17.00 7.37
C TRP A 303 -17.53 17.06 7.96
N PHE A 304 -16.51 17.29 7.13
CA PHE A 304 -15.13 17.47 7.60
C PHE A 304 -14.88 18.87 8.18
N ASN A 305 -15.70 19.86 7.81
CA ASN A 305 -15.63 21.23 8.33
C ASN A 305 -16.74 21.51 9.36
N LYS A 306 -16.87 20.62 10.37
CA LYS A 306 -17.87 20.77 11.45
C LYS A 306 -17.85 22.14 12.14
N PRO A 307 -16.69 22.78 12.41
CA PRO A 307 -16.66 24.11 13.03
C PRO A 307 -17.39 25.18 12.20
N LYS A 308 -17.42 25.03 10.87
CA LYS A 308 -18.08 25.99 9.98
C LYS A 308 -19.53 25.64 9.69
N PHE A 309 -19.86 24.36 9.55
CA PHE A 309 -21.18 23.94 9.04
C PHE A 309 -22.06 23.21 10.07
N GLY A 310 -21.61 23.07 11.32
CA GLY A 310 -22.42 22.50 12.41
C GLY A 310 -22.90 21.06 12.17
N GLY A 311 -22.27 20.33 11.26
CA GLY A 311 -22.69 18.98 10.85
C GLY A 311 -23.76 18.93 9.74
N ASN A 312 -24.28 20.09 9.30
CA ASN A 312 -25.22 20.19 8.20
C ASN A 312 -24.52 20.18 6.83
N VAL A 313 -25.26 19.80 5.79
CA VAL A 313 -24.78 19.73 4.42
C VAL A 313 -25.25 20.94 3.63
N TYR A 314 -24.35 21.65 2.94
CA TYR A 314 -24.67 22.83 2.14
C TYR A 314 -24.14 22.68 0.71
N CYS A 315 -24.89 23.16 -0.30
CA CYS A 315 -24.38 23.29 -1.66
C CYS A 315 -23.26 24.34 -1.74
N MET A 316 -22.47 24.32 -2.82
CA MET A 316 -21.31 25.20 -2.97
C MET A 316 -21.66 26.70 -2.85
N ASP A 317 -22.88 27.10 -3.22
CA ASP A 317 -23.33 28.49 -3.11
C ASP A 317 -23.71 28.86 -1.68
N CYS A 318 -24.48 28.01 -0.99
CA CYS A 318 -24.83 28.21 0.42
C CYS A 318 -23.61 28.08 1.36
N GLN A 319 -22.55 27.38 0.96
CA GLN A 319 -21.30 27.33 1.77
C GLN A 319 -20.61 28.69 1.90
N LYS A 320 -20.84 29.62 0.97
CA LYS A 320 -20.26 30.96 0.97
C LYS A 320 -20.97 31.91 1.93
N THR A 321 -22.24 31.63 2.23
CA THR A 321 -23.09 32.47 3.09
C THR A 321 -23.09 32.02 4.55
N VAL A 322 -22.57 30.82 4.84
CA VAL A 322 -22.43 30.30 6.21
C VAL A 322 -21.14 30.83 6.84
N SER A 323 -21.28 31.70 7.83
CA SER A 323 -20.21 32.15 8.71
C SER A 323 -19.87 31.05 9.73
N ALA A 324 -18.58 30.89 10.08
CA ALA A 324 -18.19 29.97 11.14
C ALA A 324 -18.78 30.43 12.48
N ALA A 325 -19.26 29.47 13.28
CA ALA A 325 -19.74 29.69 14.64
C ALA A 325 -18.58 29.65 15.64
#